data_AF-A0A1F9YSI9-F1
#
_entry.id   AF-A0A1F9YSI9-F1
#
_cell.length_a   1.000
_cell.length_b   1.000
_cell.length_c   1.000
_cell.angle_alpha   90.00
_cell.angle_beta   90.00
_cell.angle_gamma   90.00
#
_symmetry.space_group_name_H-M   'P 1'
#
loop_
_entity.id
_entity.type
_entity.pdbx_description
1 polymer ?
#
loop_
_entity_poly.entity_id
_entity_poly.type
_entity_poly.pdbx_seq_one_letter_code
_entity_poly.pdbx_strand_id
1 'polypeptide(L)'
;MNGEEEPALKSGSSYLYTDKGVARAYEVFKRLLSEGRRGLVITRTHPNRVQQLHGLDCPVMWIAKSTKPTGVMSLEPTRLMKIHSTVSDFIKANPGSAVLLDGLEYLITENGFGPVMKAIQLTNEEVAMTGSFLLVPVDPRTLETQQLGFLEREFSLPDDRGKQSESP
;
A
#
# COMPACT_ATOMS: atom_id res chain seq x y z
N MET A 1 7.23 18.25 -23.28
CA MET A 1 7.14 17.59 -21.96
C MET A 1 6.88 16.12 -22.27
N ASN A 2 7.93 15.30 -22.29
CA ASN A 2 7.78 13.87 -22.57
C ASN A 2 7.20 13.23 -21.31
N GLY A 3 5.88 13.07 -21.28
CA GLY A 3 5.23 12.24 -20.29
C GLY A 3 5.54 10.79 -20.64
N GLU A 4 6.49 10.19 -19.95
CA GLU A 4 6.60 8.72 -19.94
C GLU A 4 5.26 8.20 -19.38
N GLU A 5 4.47 7.54 -20.23
CA GLU A 5 3.24 6.90 -19.79
C GLU A 5 3.58 5.87 -18.71
N GLU A 6 3.12 6.13 -17.49
CA GLU A 6 3.32 5.19 -16.38
C GLU A 6 2.62 3.87 -16.72
N PRO A 7 3.33 2.73 -16.70
CA PRO A 7 2.85 1.48 -17.26
C PRO A 7 1.48 1.07 -16.71
N ALA A 8 0.69 0.42 -17.57
CA ALA A 8 -0.63 -0.07 -17.22
C ALA A 8 -0.51 -1.07 -16.06
N LEU A 9 -1.26 -0.84 -14.99
CA LEU A 9 -1.31 -1.78 -13.86
C LEU A 9 -2.13 -3.01 -14.26
N LYS A 10 -1.67 -4.17 -13.81
CA LYS A 10 -2.36 -5.44 -13.99
C LYS A 10 -3.37 -5.64 -12.86
N SER A 11 -4.62 -5.92 -13.22
CA SER A 11 -5.68 -6.29 -12.27
C SER A 11 -5.25 -7.47 -11.38
N GLY A 12 -5.64 -7.43 -10.11
CA GLY A 12 -5.33 -8.48 -9.13
C GLY A 12 -3.85 -8.55 -8.76
N SER A 13 -3.15 -7.42 -8.76
CA SER A 13 -1.71 -7.36 -8.49
C SER A 13 -1.39 -6.40 -7.35
N SER A 14 -0.35 -6.75 -6.61
CA SER A 14 0.21 -5.95 -5.52
C SER A 14 1.54 -5.33 -5.95
N TYR A 15 1.75 -4.07 -5.61
CA TYR A 15 2.89 -3.26 -6.05
C TYR A 15 3.67 -2.69 -4.86
N LEU A 16 4.99 -2.86 -4.87
CA LEU A 16 5.91 -2.27 -3.91
C LEU A 16 6.57 -1.03 -4.52
N TYR A 17 6.56 0.08 -3.80
CA TYR A 17 7.15 1.34 -4.24
C TYR A 17 8.31 1.73 -3.33
N THR A 18 9.54 1.75 -3.85
CA THR A 18 10.77 1.92 -3.06
C THR A 18 11.46 3.28 -3.24
N ASP A 19 11.60 3.80 -4.45
CA ASP A 19 12.15 5.15 -4.72
C ASP A 19 11.04 6.20 -4.80
N LYS A 20 11.16 7.30 -4.05
CA LYS A 20 10.10 8.32 -3.84
C LYS A 20 8.73 7.67 -3.56
N GLY A 21 8.76 6.50 -2.92
CA GLY A 21 7.70 5.49 -3.05
C GLY A 21 6.34 5.97 -2.56
N VAL A 22 6.31 6.74 -1.47
CA VAL A 22 5.06 7.31 -0.92
C VAL A 22 4.38 8.21 -1.96
N ALA A 23 5.07 9.21 -2.50
CA ALA A 23 4.46 10.16 -3.44
C ALA A 23 3.89 9.43 -4.67
N ARG A 24 4.67 8.54 -5.26
CA ARG A 24 4.25 7.76 -6.43
C ARG A 24 3.09 6.82 -6.11
N ALA A 25 3.13 6.10 -5.00
CA ALA A 25 2.04 5.20 -4.61
C ALA A 25 0.72 5.96 -4.42
N TYR A 26 0.74 7.16 -3.81
CA TYR A 26 -0.43 8.02 -3.70
C TYR A 26 -0.89 8.59 -5.06
N GLU A 27 0.03 8.90 -5.98
CA GLU A 27 -0.32 9.33 -7.35
C GLU A 27 -1.03 8.22 -8.12
N VAL A 28 -0.48 7.01 -8.10
CA VAL A 28 -1.11 5.83 -8.72
C VAL A 28 -2.46 5.52 -8.08
N PHE A 29 -2.55 5.61 -6.74
CA PHE A 29 -3.82 5.43 -6.04
C PHE A 29 -4.88 6.43 -6.52
N LYS A 30 -4.53 7.72 -6.61
CA LYS A 30 -5.44 8.76 -7.14
C LYS A 30 -5.88 8.48 -8.58
N ARG A 31 -4.96 8.01 -9.44
CA ARG A 31 -5.30 7.60 -10.81
C ARG A 31 -6.36 6.52 -10.80
N LEU A 32 -6.18 5.46 -10.00
CA LEU A 32 -7.16 4.38 -9.86
C LEU A 32 -8.53 4.89 -9.38
N LEU A 33 -8.57 5.86 -8.46
CA LEU A 33 -9.85 6.49 -8.05
C LEU A 33 -10.50 7.28 -9.19
N SER A 34 -9.71 8.02 -9.97
CA SER A 34 -10.22 8.77 -11.12
C SER A 34 -10.77 7.89 -12.25
N GLU A 35 -10.32 6.64 -12.33
CA GLU A 35 -10.87 5.60 -13.20
C GLU A 35 -12.19 5.01 -12.66
N GLY A 36 -12.71 5.52 -11.54
CA GLY A 36 -13.97 5.09 -10.93
C GLY A 36 -13.85 3.94 -9.94
N ARG A 37 -12.62 3.53 -9.57
CA ARG A 37 -12.41 2.45 -8.59
C ARG A 37 -12.67 2.97 -7.17
N ARG A 38 -13.19 2.09 -6.32
CA ARG A 38 -13.31 2.35 -4.88
C ARG A 38 -11.92 2.32 -4.24
N GLY A 39 -11.69 3.18 -3.25
CA GLY A 39 -10.40 3.33 -2.57
C GLY A 39 -10.48 3.08 -1.07
N LEU A 40 -9.41 2.54 -0.49
CA LEU A 40 -9.15 2.53 0.95
C LEU A 40 -7.68 2.89 1.20
N VAL A 41 -7.45 3.82 2.12
CA VAL A 41 -6.09 4.12 2.61
C VAL A 41 -5.95 3.59 4.03
N ILE A 42 -4.90 2.83 4.29
CA ILE A 42 -4.44 2.44 5.62
C ILE A 42 -3.07 3.06 5.82
N THR A 43 -2.93 4.00 6.76
CA THR A 43 -1.68 4.76 6.91
C THR A 43 -1.35 5.09 8.35
N ARG A 44 -0.08 5.37 8.64
CA ARG A 44 0.36 6.02 9.90
C ARG A 44 0.07 7.52 9.95
N THR A 45 -0.19 8.14 8.81
CA THR A 45 -0.48 9.57 8.72
C THR A 45 -1.91 9.83 9.18
N HIS A 46 -2.09 10.82 10.06
CA HIS A 46 -3.43 11.14 10.55
C HIS A 46 -4.39 11.49 9.38
N PRO A 47 -5.65 11.03 9.37
CA PRO A 47 -6.56 11.20 8.23
C PRO A 47 -6.73 12.65 7.74
N ASN A 48 -6.87 13.61 8.66
CA ASN A 48 -6.93 15.04 8.29
C ASN A 48 -5.71 15.50 7.48
N ARG A 49 -4.52 14.98 7.78
CA ARG A 49 -3.29 15.32 7.07
C ARG A 49 -3.24 14.64 5.70
N VAL A 50 -3.70 13.39 5.60
CA VAL A 50 -3.86 12.71 4.31
C VAL A 50 -4.80 13.50 3.40
N GLN A 51 -5.94 13.94 3.93
CA GLN A 51 -6.92 14.75 3.20
C GLN A 51 -6.29 16.06 2.68
N GLN A 52 -5.58 16.78 3.54
CA GLN A 52 -4.95 18.05 3.19
C GLN A 52 -3.87 17.90 2.13
N LEU A 53 -3.07 16.83 2.18
CA LEU A 53 -1.94 16.62 1.26
C LEU A 53 -2.38 16.06 -0.09
N HIS A 54 -3.38 15.17 -0.10
CA HIS A 54 -3.69 14.36 -1.28
C HIS A 54 -5.10 14.59 -1.83
N GLY A 55 -5.98 15.27 -1.09
CA GLY A 55 -7.35 15.57 -1.54
C GLY A 55 -8.20 14.33 -1.85
N LEU A 56 -7.97 13.23 -1.14
CA LEU A 56 -8.62 11.94 -1.43
C LEU A 56 -10.08 11.96 -0.99
N ASP A 57 -10.98 11.42 -1.81
CA ASP A 57 -12.37 11.17 -1.41
C ASP A 57 -12.58 9.68 -1.20
N CYS A 58 -12.00 9.15 -0.12
CA CYS A 58 -12.10 7.75 0.24
C CYS A 58 -11.92 7.53 1.76
N PRO A 59 -12.38 6.40 2.31
CA PRO A 59 -12.08 6.03 3.69
C PRO A 59 -10.57 5.98 3.97
N VAL A 60 -10.16 6.59 5.08
CA VAL A 60 -8.79 6.54 5.60
C VAL A 60 -8.80 5.93 6.99
N MET A 61 -8.02 4.88 7.18
CA MET A 61 -7.86 4.17 8.46
C MET A 61 -6.47 4.43 9.02
N TRP A 62 -6.44 4.92 10.25
CA TRP A 62 -5.21 5.35 10.89
C TRP A 62 -4.57 4.23 11.73
N ILE A 63 -3.32 3.89 11.44
CA ILE A 63 -2.54 2.96 12.25
C ILE A 63 -2.02 3.70 13.48
N ALA A 64 -2.58 3.41 14.66
CA ALA A 64 -2.22 4.08 15.91
C ALA A 64 -2.41 3.17 17.13
N LYS A 65 -1.49 3.26 18.11
CA LYS A 65 -1.54 2.49 19.38
C LYS A 65 -2.59 2.98 20.36
N SER A 66 -2.88 4.27 20.35
CA SER A 66 -3.81 4.89 21.30
C SER A 66 -4.75 5.77 20.50
N THR A 67 -5.98 5.30 20.35
CA THR A 67 -7.06 6.14 19.90
C THR A 67 -7.76 6.70 21.12
N LYS A 68 -7.48 7.98 21.40
CA LYS A 68 -8.47 8.76 22.13
C LYS A 68 -9.79 8.66 21.35
N PRO A 69 -10.95 8.74 22.00
CA PRO A 69 -12.24 8.74 21.31
C PRO A 69 -12.37 10.04 20.50
N THR A 70 -11.75 10.07 19.33
CA THR A 70 -11.70 11.22 18.41
C THR A 70 -12.61 11.02 17.20
N GLY A 71 -13.39 9.92 17.16
CA GLY A 71 -14.26 9.57 16.04
C GLY A 71 -13.50 9.12 14.78
N VAL A 72 -12.18 8.96 14.86
CA VAL A 72 -11.33 8.55 13.74
C VAL A 72 -11.24 7.03 13.65
N MET A 73 -11.51 6.46 12.47
CA MET A 73 -11.32 5.04 12.22
C MET A 73 -9.84 4.67 12.34
N SER A 74 -9.54 3.66 13.14
CA SER A 74 -8.17 3.30 13.47
C SER A 74 -7.93 1.80 13.58
N LEU A 75 -6.69 1.41 13.34
CA LEU A 75 -6.21 0.04 13.49
C LEU A 75 -5.00 0.04 14.44
N GLU A 76 -5.04 -0.82 15.45
CA GLU A 76 -3.87 -1.05 16.31
C GLU A 76 -2.80 -1.80 15.51
N PRO A 77 -1.53 -1.35 15.53
CA PRO A 77 -0.47 -1.95 14.71
C PRO A 77 -0.15 -3.39 15.07
N THR A 78 -0.38 -3.79 16.33
CA THR A 78 -0.15 -5.15 16.82
C THR A 78 -1.27 -6.12 16.44
N ARG A 79 -2.40 -5.63 15.91
CA ARG A 79 -3.53 -6.45 15.47
C ARG A 79 -3.45 -6.71 13.96
N LEU A 80 -2.37 -7.34 13.51
CA LEU A 80 -2.13 -7.62 12.08
C LEU A 80 -3.31 -8.31 11.38
N MET A 81 -3.93 -9.31 12.02
CA MET A 81 -5.09 -9.99 11.44
C MET A 81 -6.32 -9.08 11.31
N LYS A 82 -6.45 -8.05 12.16
CA LYS A 82 -7.49 -7.04 12.01
C LYS A 82 -7.21 -6.12 10.82
N ILE A 83 -5.94 -5.79 10.56
CA ILE A 83 -5.53 -5.03 9.37
C ILE A 83 -5.83 -5.86 8.11
N HIS A 84 -5.38 -7.12 8.07
CA HIS A 84 -5.68 -8.06 6.98
C HIS A 84 -7.18 -8.17 6.72
N SER A 85 -7.99 -8.51 7.74
CA SER A 85 -9.45 -8.67 7.56
C SER A 85 -10.13 -7.39 7.10
N THR A 86 -9.64 -6.23 7.53
CA THR A 86 -10.16 -4.94 7.06
C THR A 86 -9.93 -4.72 5.57
N VAL A 87 -8.72 -5.07 5.08
CA VAL A 87 -8.43 -5.04 3.64
C VAL A 87 -9.29 -6.07 2.91
N SER A 88 -9.33 -7.30 3.42
CA SER A 88 -10.11 -8.43 2.92
C SER A 88 -11.58 -8.09 2.68
N ASP A 89 -12.24 -7.58 3.72
CA ASP A 89 -13.66 -7.24 3.69
C ASP A 89 -13.93 -6.13 2.67
N PHE A 90 -13.03 -5.15 2.60
CA PHE A 90 -13.13 -4.05 1.63
C PHE A 90 -13.02 -4.52 0.18
N ILE A 91 -12.00 -5.32 -0.15
CA ILE A 91 -11.78 -5.79 -1.53
C ILE A 91 -12.80 -6.82 -1.99
N LYS A 92 -13.34 -7.64 -1.07
CA LYS A 92 -14.43 -8.57 -1.37
C LYS A 92 -15.75 -7.85 -1.62
N ALA A 93 -16.04 -6.79 -0.87
CA ALA A 93 -17.21 -5.95 -1.09
C ALA A 93 -17.08 -5.04 -2.33
N ASN A 94 -15.85 -4.76 -2.77
CA ASN A 94 -15.55 -3.87 -3.89
C ASN A 94 -14.51 -4.51 -4.83
N PRO A 95 -14.89 -5.50 -5.66
CA PRO A 95 -13.97 -6.11 -6.62
C PRO A 95 -13.32 -5.06 -7.55
N GLY A 96 -12.04 -5.20 -7.83
CA GLY A 96 -11.29 -4.22 -8.64
C GLY A 96 -10.96 -2.91 -7.92
N SER A 97 -11.16 -2.83 -6.60
CA SER A 97 -10.82 -1.65 -5.79
C SER A 97 -9.32 -1.48 -5.59
N ALA A 98 -8.92 -0.32 -5.09
CA ALA A 98 -7.54 -0.01 -4.75
C ALA A 98 -7.37 0.15 -3.24
N VAL A 99 -6.31 -0.42 -2.69
CA VAL A 99 -5.91 -0.29 -1.29
C VAL A 99 -4.48 0.22 -1.22
N LEU A 100 -4.26 1.29 -0.47
CA LEU A 100 -2.94 1.83 -0.19
C LEU A 100 -2.56 1.53 1.26
N LEU A 101 -1.49 0.76 1.47
CA LEU A 101 -0.96 0.43 2.80
C LEU A 101 0.36 1.18 3.04
N ASP A 102 0.27 2.35 3.64
CA ASP A 102 1.38 3.28 3.91
C ASP A 102 1.82 3.22 5.39
N GLY A 103 2.75 2.32 5.67
CA GLY A 103 3.25 2.09 7.03
C GLY A 103 3.76 0.67 7.29
N LEU A 104 4.14 -0.07 6.25
CA LEU A 104 4.60 -1.45 6.38
C LEU A 104 5.80 -1.54 7.34
N GLU A 105 6.74 -0.59 7.27
CA GLU A 105 7.94 -0.55 8.09
C GLU A 105 7.59 -0.45 9.59
N TYR A 106 6.52 0.26 9.90
CA TYR A 106 6.03 0.36 11.27
C TYR A 106 5.39 -0.93 11.74
N LEU A 107 4.60 -1.58 10.89
CA LEU A 107 4.06 -2.90 11.19
C LEU A 107 5.19 -3.90 11.44
N ILE A 108 6.26 -3.85 10.66
CA ILE A 108 7.47 -4.68 10.84
C ILE A 108 8.14 -4.35 12.18
N THR A 109 8.31 -3.07 12.50
CA THR A 109 8.91 -2.64 13.79
C THR A 109 8.11 -3.13 14.99
N GLU A 110 6.78 -3.15 14.90
CA GLU A 110 5.89 -3.51 16.00
C GLU A 110 5.68 -5.02 16.16
N ASN A 111 5.85 -5.81 15.10
CA ASN A 111 5.47 -7.23 15.08
C ASN A 111 6.60 -8.18 14.65
N GLY A 112 7.69 -7.66 14.11
CA GLY A 112 8.70 -8.42 13.39
C GLY A 112 8.30 -8.71 11.93
N PHE A 113 9.32 -8.98 11.10
CA PHE A 113 9.13 -9.17 9.65
C PHE A 113 8.25 -10.40 9.31
N GLY A 114 8.52 -11.56 9.94
CA GLY A 114 7.84 -12.81 9.61
C GLY A 114 6.32 -12.76 9.73
N PRO A 115 5.74 -12.30 10.86
CA PRO A 115 4.30 -12.13 11.00
C PRO A 115 3.68 -11.16 9.98
N VAL A 116 4.37 -10.05 9.68
CA VAL A 116 3.90 -9.06 8.70
C VAL A 116 3.91 -9.65 7.29
N MET A 117 4.98 -10.35 6.92
CA MET A 117 5.10 -11.00 5.61
C MET A 117 3.96 -12.01 5.39
N LYS A 118 3.62 -12.81 6.41
CA LYS A 118 2.48 -13.73 6.34
C LYS A 118 1.15 -12.99 6.12
N ALA A 119 0.93 -11.87 6.79
CA ALA A 119 -0.28 -11.06 6.61
C ALA A 119 -0.36 -10.45 5.20
N ILE A 120 0.78 -10.00 4.64
CA ILE A 120 0.88 -9.54 3.26
C ILE A 120 0.56 -10.65 2.27
N GLN A 121 1.12 -11.85 2.46
CA GLN A 121 0.86 -13.01 1.59
C GLN A 121 -0.62 -13.37 1.53
N LEU A 122 -1.28 -13.46 2.70
CA LEU A 122 -2.72 -13.69 2.76
C LEU A 122 -3.51 -12.58 2.05
N THR A 123 -3.09 -11.32 2.22
CA THR A 123 -3.73 -10.18 1.54
C THR A 123 -3.55 -10.28 0.02
N ASN A 124 -2.36 -10.67 -0.46
CA ASN A 124 -2.05 -10.81 -1.88
C ASN A 124 -2.88 -11.88 -2.56
N GLU A 125 -3.12 -13.02 -1.89
CA GLU A 125 -4.02 -14.07 -2.39
C GLU A 125 -5.42 -13.50 -2.67
N GLU A 126 -5.96 -12.69 -1.76
CA GLU A 126 -7.28 -12.11 -1.89
C GLU A 126 -7.33 -10.95 -2.91
N VAL A 127 -6.27 -10.16 -3.00
CA VAL A 127 -6.09 -9.15 -4.05
C VAL A 127 -6.18 -9.80 -5.42
N ALA A 128 -5.46 -10.92 -5.63
CA ALA A 128 -5.48 -11.68 -6.87
C ALA A 128 -6.87 -12.21 -7.20
N MET A 129 -7.58 -12.78 -6.22
CA MET A 129 -8.93 -13.33 -6.41
C MET A 129 -9.99 -12.27 -6.73
N THR A 130 -9.84 -11.05 -6.21
CA THR A 130 -10.84 -9.97 -6.37
C THR A 130 -10.53 -9.01 -7.52
N GLY A 131 -9.38 -9.19 -8.20
CA GLY A 131 -8.91 -8.26 -9.22
C GLY A 131 -8.54 -6.87 -8.67
N SER A 132 -8.38 -6.76 -7.35
CA SER A 132 -8.07 -5.49 -6.68
C SER A 132 -6.59 -5.12 -6.81
N PHE A 133 -6.22 -3.95 -6.31
CA PHE A 133 -4.84 -3.46 -6.29
C PHE A 133 -4.40 -3.20 -4.85
N LEU A 134 -3.22 -3.69 -4.48
CA LEU A 134 -2.57 -3.32 -3.24
C LEU A 134 -1.31 -2.52 -3.56
N LEU A 135 -1.22 -1.29 -3.07
CA LEU A 135 -0.07 -0.42 -3.26
C LEU A 135 0.63 -0.23 -1.92
N VAL A 136 1.93 -0.52 -1.86
CA VAL A 136 2.71 -0.50 -0.62
C VAL A 136 3.98 0.31 -0.82
N PRO A 137 4.03 1.58 -0.37
CA PRO A 137 5.27 2.32 -0.31
C PRO A 137 6.13 1.84 0.86
N VAL A 138 7.44 1.73 0.63
CA VAL A 138 8.45 1.49 1.66
C VAL A 138 9.72 2.30 1.39
N ASP A 139 10.46 2.67 2.43
CA ASP A 139 11.85 3.10 2.30
C ASP A 139 12.78 1.88 2.39
N PRO A 140 13.44 1.45 1.29
CA PRO A 140 14.28 0.25 1.29
C PRO A 140 15.46 0.34 2.27
N ARG A 141 15.88 1.55 2.66
CA ARG A 141 16.99 1.78 3.61
C ARG A 141 16.63 1.43 5.04
N THR A 142 15.34 1.25 5.33
CA THR A 142 14.84 0.89 6.67
C THR A 142 14.69 -0.62 6.86
N LEU A 143 14.94 -1.41 5.82
CA LEU A 143 14.80 -2.85 5.81
C LEU A 143 16.16 -3.52 5.65
N GLU A 144 16.30 -4.71 6.23
CA GLU A 144 17.46 -5.55 5.93
C GLU A 144 17.40 -6.03 4.48
N THR A 145 18.56 -6.22 3.83
CA THR A 145 18.65 -6.67 2.43
C THR A 145 17.83 -7.94 2.17
N GLN A 146 17.83 -8.87 3.12
CA GLN A 146 17.06 -10.10 3.00
C GLN A 146 15.55 -9.85 3.07
N GLN A 147 15.10 -8.95 3.96
CA GLN A 147 13.69 -8.58 4.11
C GLN A 147 13.18 -7.88 2.85
N LEU A 148 13.96 -6.94 2.31
CA LEU A 148 13.64 -6.28 1.04
C LEU A 148 13.54 -7.29 -0.09
N GLY A 149 14.51 -8.21 -0.22
CA GLY A 149 14.48 -9.24 -1.26
C GLY A 149 13.27 -10.19 -1.16
N PHE A 150 12.75 -10.45 0.05
CA PHE A 150 11.50 -11.19 0.20
C PHE A 150 10.29 -10.38 -0.29
N LEU A 151 10.22 -9.08 0.04
CA LEU A 151 9.15 -8.21 -0.44
C LEU A 151 9.18 -8.04 -1.96
N GLU A 152 10.35 -7.80 -2.56
CA GLU A 152 10.50 -7.65 -4.01
C GLU A 152 10.11 -8.92 -4.80
N ARG A 153 10.18 -10.09 -4.17
CA ARG A 153 9.71 -11.35 -4.76
C ARG A 153 8.20 -11.55 -4.63
N GLU A 154 7.60 -10.96 -3.61
CA GLU A 154 6.18 -11.08 -3.29
C GLU A 154 5.33 -10.04 -4.03
N PHE A 155 5.89 -8.85 -4.25
CA PHE A 155 5.24 -7.76 -4.95
C PHE A 155 5.76 -7.61 -6.37
N SER A 156 4.90 -7.09 -7.26
CA SER A 156 5.38 -6.53 -8.53
C SER A 156 6.09 -5.20 -8.26
N LEU A 157 7.20 -4.97 -8.93
CA LEU A 157 7.83 -3.65 -8.96
C LEU A 157 7.23 -2.87 -10.14
N PRO A 158 6.62 -1.70 -9.92
CA PRO A 158 6.20 -0.85 -11.02
C PRO A 158 7.46 -0.49 -11.81
N ASP A 159 7.47 -0.81 -13.11
CA ASP A 159 8.69 -0.80 -13.94
C ASP A 159 9.48 0.50 -13.75
N ASP A 160 10.62 0.40 -13.04
CA ASP A 160 11.67 1.42 -12.96
C ASP A 160 12.87 1.05 -13.85
N ARG A 161 12.73 0.00 -14.67
CA ARG A 161 13.78 -0.51 -15.58
C ARG A 161 14.06 0.38 -16.80
N GLY A 162 13.59 1.63 -16.79
CA GLY A 162 13.99 2.67 -17.74
C GLY A 162 15.28 3.42 -17.39
N LYS A 163 15.93 3.17 -16.23
CA LYS A 163 17.11 3.94 -15.79
C LYS A 163 18.36 3.12 -15.46
N GLN A 164 18.50 1.92 -16.02
CA GLN A 164 19.77 1.17 -16.01
C GLN A 164 20.10 0.63 -17.40
N SER A 165 20.07 1.51 -18.40
CA SER A 165 20.71 1.27 -19.69
C SER A 165 21.17 2.60 -20.28
N GLU A 166 22.02 3.31 -19.55
CA GLU A 166 22.95 4.28 -20.13
C GLU A 166 23.96 4.69 -19.06
N SER A 167 25.10 4.01 -19.09
CA SER A 167 26.41 4.60 -18.79
C SER A 167 27.45 3.75 -19.51
N PRO A 168 28.49 4.40 -20.06
CA PRO A 168 29.12 4.07 -21.34
C PRO A 168 29.94 2.78 -21.39
#